data_AF-A0A7J7HV45-F1
#
_entry.id   AF-A0A7J7HV45-F1
#
_cell.length_a   1.000
_cell.length_b   1.000
_cell.length_c   1.000
_cell.angle_alpha   90.00
_cell.angle_beta   90.00
_cell.angle_gamma   90.00
#
_symmetry.space_group_name_H-M   'P 1'
#
loop_
_entity.id
_entity.type
_entity.pdbx_description
1 polymer ?
#
loop_
_entity_poly.entity_id
_entity_poly.type
_entity_poly.pdbx_seq_one_letter_code
_entity_poly.pdbx_strand_id
1 'polypeptide(L)'
;MRKKVLGICFGHQVLCRALGGKVGKAYTGWDIGLRKVRIVKDFSPCAFLDSLDEIPPALSIIECHQDEVWEVPVGAEVIAFSDKTRVEMFIIGDHILGIQGHPEYTKDILNNLIDRLLTNDSIEKGFAEDVKSKLQLAEPDRKCWQRMCKMFLNGR
;
A
#
# COMPACT_ATOMS: atom_id res chain seq x y z
N MET A 1 -9.55 -16.70 19.50
CA MET A 1 -8.54 -16.10 18.59
C MET A 1 -9.15 -14.88 17.92
N ARG A 2 -8.38 -13.80 17.77
CA ARG A 2 -8.80 -12.64 16.96
C ARG A 2 -8.77 -13.04 15.48
N LYS A 3 -9.68 -12.50 14.67
CA LYS A 3 -9.72 -12.77 13.22
C LYS A 3 -8.64 -11.95 12.53
N LYS A 4 -7.92 -12.57 11.59
CA LYS A 4 -6.98 -11.85 10.73
C LYS A 4 -7.72 -11.07 9.66
N VAL A 5 -7.38 -9.79 9.51
CA VAL A 5 -7.97 -8.88 8.54
C VAL A 5 -6.85 -8.16 7.80
N LEU A 6 -6.88 -8.27 6.47
CA LEU A 6 -5.99 -7.58 5.55
C LEU A 6 -6.80 -6.53 4.77
N GLY A 7 -6.44 -5.27 4.91
CA GLY A 7 -6.98 -4.17 4.11
C GLY A 7 -6.00 -3.76 3.00
N ILE A 8 -6.49 -3.65 1.77
CA ILE A 8 -5.71 -3.20 0.60
C ILE A 8 -6.32 -1.89 0.07
N CYS A 9 -5.51 -0.86 -0.16
CA CYS A 9 -5.89 0.45 -0.66
C CYS A 9 -7.09 1.04 0.10
N PHE A 10 -8.27 1.14 -0.52
CA PHE A 10 -9.48 1.59 0.16
C PHE A 10 -9.82 0.73 1.39
N GLY A 11 -9.55 -0.58 1.35
CA GLY A 11 -9.71 -1.46 2.51
C GLY A 11 -8.75 -1.13 3.65
N HIS A 12 -7.51 -0.72 3.35
CA HIS A 12 -6.55 -0.23 4.36
C HIS A 12 -7.08 1.04 5.04
N GLN A 13 -7.69 1.94 4.28
CA GLN A 13 -8.28 3.19 4.77
C GLN A 13 -9.53 2.94 5.63
N VAL A 14 -10.44 2.07 5.17
CA VAL A 14 -11.62 1.67 5.93
C VAL A 14 -11.22 1.01 7.25
N LEU A 15 -10.22 0.13 7.21
CA LEU A 15 -9.69 -0.54 8.40
C LEU A 15 -9.12 0.47 9.41
N CYS A 16 -8.29 1.41 8.93
CA CYS A 16 -7.74 2.48 9.74
C CYS A 16 -8.85 3.33 10.40
N ARG A 17 -9.82 3.80 9.60
CA ARG A 17 -10.92 4.64 10.08
C ARG A 17 -11.81 3.90 11.08
N ALA A 18 -12.15 2.64 10.82
CA ALA A 18 -12.99 1.83 11.71
C ALA A 18 -12.35 1.60 13.08
N LEU A 19 -11.01 1.61 13.16
CA LEU A 19 -10.24 1.41 14.38
C LEU A 19 -9.89 2.75 15.08
N GLY A 20 -10.41 3.87 14.60
CA GLY A 20 -10.25 5.20 15.20
C GLY A 20 -9.10 6.04 14.65
N GLY A 21 -8.47 5.62 13.55
CA GLY A 21 -7.49 6.43 12.82
C GLY A 21 -8.17 7.49 11.92
N LYS A 22 -7.35 8.34 11.29
CA LYS A 22 -7.80 9.40 10.37
C LYS A 22 -7.33 9.15 8.95
N VAL A 23 -8.25 9.32 8.01
CA VAL A 23 -8.05 9.22 6.57
C VAL A 23 -8.56 10.49 5.92
N GLY A 24 -7.88 10.95 4.89
CA GLY A 24 -8.33 12.08 4.07
C GLY A 24 -7.66 12.10 2.71
N LYS A 25 -8.02 13.09 1.89
CA LYS A 25 -7.36 13.31 0.59
C LYS A 25 -5.88 13.58 0.79
N ALA A 26 -5.04 12.94 -0.01
CA ALA A 26 -3.62 13.24 -0.04
C ALA A 26 -3.41 14.70 -0.47
N TYR A 27 -2.55 15.43 0.23
CA TYR A 27 -2.25 16.83 -0.08
C TYR A 27 -1.60 16.99 -1.47
N THR A 28 -0.97 15.94 -1.97
CA THR A 28 -0.35 15.89 -3.31
C THR A 28 -1.32 15.47 -4.42
N GLY A 29 -2.60 15.21 -4.09
CA GLY A 29 -3.57 14.66 -5.03
C GLY A 29 -3.26 13.20 -5.39
N TRP A 30 -3.61 12.81 -6.61
CA TRP A 30 -3.51 11.43 -7.10
C TRP A 30 -2.11 10.83 -6.94
N ASP A 31 -2.04 9.64 -6.36
CA ASP A 31 -0.89 8.75 -6.48
C ASP A 31 -1.19 7.56 -7.40
N ILE A 32 -0.59 7.62 -8.59
CA ILE A 32 -0.74 6.62 -9.64
C ILE A 32 0.63 6.27 -10.19
N GLY A 33 0.95 4.97 -10.25
CA GLY A 33 2.22 4.50 -10.80
C GLY A 33 2.96 3.55 -9.88
N LEU A 34 4.22 3.28 -10.20
CA LEU A 34 5.08 2.47 -9.36
C LEU A 34 5.73 3.32 -8.28
N ARG A 35 5.66 2.88 -7.01
CA ARG A 35 6.34 3.50 -5.87
C ARG A 35 7.27 2.53 -5.20
N LYS A 36 8.42 3.06 -4.75
CA LYS A 36 9.38 2.33 -3.95
C LYS A 36 9.05 2.56 -2.48
N VAL A 37 8.49 1.54 -1.85
CA VAL A 37 8.10 1.53 -0.45
C VAL A 37 9.27 1.02 0.39
N ARG A 38 9.62 1.75 1.44
CA ARG A 38 10.69 1.42 2.39
C ARG A 38 10.08 0.77 3.62
N ILE A 39 10.66 -0.36 4.04
CA ILE A 39 10.24 -1.10 5.22
C ILE A 39 11.02 -0.58 6.43
N VAL A 40 10.31 -0.24 7.50
CA VAL A 40 10.92 0.16 8.78
C VAL A 40 11.57 -1.07 9.40
N LYS A 41 12.74 -0.94 10.04
CA LYS A 41 13.44 -2.09 10.65
C LYS A 41 13.19 -2.25 12.15
N ASP A 42 12.80 -1.16 12.82
CA ASP A 42 12.62 -1.10 14.27
C ASP A 42 11.13 -1.04 14.60
N PHE A 43 10.46 -2.20 14.58
CA PHE A 43 9.07 -2.36 15.00
C PHE A 43 8.99 -3.33 16.20
N SER A 44 7.88 -3.29 16.94
CA SER A 44 7.67 -4.20 18.06
C SER A 44 7.66 -5.65 17.56
N PRO A 45 8.29 -6.59 18.29
CA PRO A 45 8.30 -8.00 17.90
C PRO A 45 6.87 -8.52 17.72
N CYS A 46 6.59 -9.12 16.58
CA CYS A 46 5.34 -9.82 16.36
C CYS A 46 5.57 -11.03 15.46
N ALA A 47 4.85 -12.12 15.72
CA ALA A 47 5.07 -13.40 15.04
C ALA A 47 5.00 -13.30 13.50
N PHE A 48 4.23 -12.35 12.98
CA PHE A 48 4.22 -12.04 11.56
C PHE A 48 5.56 -11.45 11.12
N LEU A 49 6.04 -10.38 11.75
CA LEU A 49 7.30 -9.72 11.39
C LEU A 49 8.53 -10.58 11.66
N ASP A 50 8.53 -11.41 12.71
CA ASP A 50 9.63 -12.35 12.99
C ASP A 50 9.72 -13.43 11.91
N SER A 51 8.62 -13.75 11.24
CA SER A 51 8.63 -14.69 10.11
C SER A 51 9.17 -14.06 8.82
N LEU A 52 9.41 -12.74 8.81
CA LEU A 52 9.77 -11.94 7.64
C LEU A 52 11.27 -11.67 7.49
N ASP A 53 12.14 -12.48 8.10
CA ASP A 53 13.63 -12.37 8.08
C ASP A 53 14.29 -12.24 6.69
N GLU A 54 13.51 -12.26 5.60
CA GLU A 54 13.97 -12.08 4.21
C GLU A 54 13.19 -10.99 3.44
N ILE A 55 12.52 -10.03 4.09
CA ILE A 55 11.94 -8.89 3.36
C ILE A 55 13.06 -7.92 2.93
N PRO A 56 13.16 -7.59 1.63
CA PRO A 56 14.05 -6.53 1.17
C PRO A 56 13.74 -5.18 1.85
N PRO A 57 14.75 -4.36 2.18
CA PRO A 57 14.52 -3.08 2.88
C PRO A 57 13.66 -2.08 2.10
N ALA A 58 13.46 -2.32 0.80
CA ALA A 58 12.49 -1.62 -0.01
C ALA A 58 11.93 -2.54 -1.09
N LEU A 59 10.65 -2.33 -1.41
CA LEU A 59 9.91 -3.07 -2.43
C LEU A 59 9.12 -2.08 -3.31
N SER A 60 8.99 -2.41 -4.59
CA SER A 60 8.21 -1.64 -5.53
C SER A 60 6.78 -2.16 -5.59
N ILE A 61 5.79 -1.27 -5.54
CA ILE A 61 4.36 -1.59 -5.58
C ILE A 61 3.63 -0.61 -6.49
N ILE A 62 2.50 -1.03 -7.05
CA ILE A 62 1.63 -0.16 -7.83
C ILE A 62 0.70 0.60 -6.88
N GLU A 63 0.69 1.92 -6.99
CA GLU A 63 -0.23 2.83 -6.33
C GLU A 63 -1.32 3.29 -7.31
N CYS A 64 -2.54 3.46 -6.80
CA CYS A 64 -3.67 4.08 -7.50
C CYS A 64 -4.70 4.59 -6.48
N HIS A 65 -4.42 5.71 -5.82
CA HIS A 65 -5.30 6.30 -4.81
C HIS A 65 -5.25 7.84 -4.82
N GLN A 66 -6.28 8.48 -4.28
CA GLN A 66 -6.29 9.94 -4.02
C GLN A 66 -6.41 10.26 -2.53
N ASP A 67 -6.84 9.28 -1.73
CA ASP A 67 -6.93 9.36 -0.28
C ASP A 67 -5.79 8.57 0.36
N GLU A 68 -5.42 8.94 1.59
CA GLU A 68 -4.37 8.29 2.37
C GLU A 68 -4.70 8.30 3.87
N VAL A 69 -4.02 7.45 4.64
CA VAL A 69 -4.07 7.52 6.10
C VAL A 69 -3.20 8.69 6.58
N TRP A 70 -3.80 9.61 7.33
CA TRP A 70 -3.09 10.73 7.98
C TRP A 70 -2.60 10.35 9.37
N GLU A 71 -3.40 9.60 10.12
CA GLU A 71 -3.08 9.16 11.48
C GLU A 71 -3.54 7.71 11.65
N VAL A 72 -2.63 6.83 12.06
CA VAL A 72 -2.97 5.44 12.37
C VAL A 72 -3.73 5.36 13.71
N PRO A 73 -4.58 4.33 13.91
CA PRO A 73 -5.30 4.15 15.17
C PRO A 73 -4.36 3.87 16.35
N VAL A 74 -4.85 4.07 17.57
CA VAL A 74 -4.07 3.79 18.79
C VAL A 74 -3.62 2.32 18.84
N GLY A 75 -2.34 2.09 19.12
CA GLY A 75 -1.74 0.77 19.15
C GLY A 75 -1.37 0.20 17.77
N ALA A 76 -1.55 0.97 16.69
CA ALA A 76 -0.99 0.62 15.40
C ALA A 76 0.46 1.06 15.26
N GLU A 77 1.21 0.28 14.49
CA GLU A 77 2.59 0.56 14.12
C GLU A 77 2.67 0.74 12.61
N VAL A 78 3.24 1.86 12.17
CA VAL A 78 3.58 2.08 10.76
C VAL A 78 4.86 1.34 10.46
N ILE A 79 4.80 0.38 9.53
CA ILE A 79 5.92 -0.50 9.21
C ILE A 79 6.45 -0.29 7.79
N ALA A 80 5.79 0.54 6.98
CA ALA A 80 6.34 0.99 5.70
C ALA A 80 5.86 2.38 5.30
N PHE A 81 6.70 3.07 4.54
CA PHE A 81 6.45 4.41 4.00
C PHE A 81 7.12 4.60 2.64
N SER A 82 6.71 5.60 1.87
CA SER A 82 7.38 6.02 0.64
C SER A 82 7.67 7.52 0.69
N ASP A 83 8.31 8.04 -0.36
CA ASP A 83 8.58 9.48 -0.47
C ASP A 83 7.28 10.30 -0.62
N LYS A 84 6.15 9.65 -0.98
CA LYS A 84 4.87 10.31 -1.23
C LYS A 84 3.82 10.01 -0.15
N THR A 85 3.76 8.76 0.32
CA THR A 85 2.77 8.32 1.29
C THR A 85 3.46 7.90 2.59
N ARG A 86 3.07 8.52 3.71
CA ARG A 86 3.71 8.26 5.01
C ARG A 86 3.31 6.92 5.63
N VAL A 87 2.10 6.44 5.34
CA VAL A 87 1.54 5.21 5.89
C VAL A 87 1.25 4.26 4.74
N GLU A 88 2.29 3.67 4.17
CA GLU A 88 2.14 2.66 3.11
C GLU A 88 1.69 1.32 3.70
N MET A 89 2.11 1.04 4.92
CA MET A 89 1.73 -0.19 5.62
C MET A 89 1.66 0.04 7.13
N PHE A 90 0.61 -0.45 7.77
CA PHE A 90 0.49 -0.49 9.23
C PHE A 90 -0.01 -1.84 9.72
N ILE A 91 0.30 -2.17 10.97
CA ILE A 91 -0.20 -3.35 11.67
C ILE A 91 -0.81 -2.98 13.02
N ILE A 92 -1.65 -3.86 13.56
CA ILE A 92 -2.04 -3.87 14.98
C ILE A 92 -1.90 -5.29 15.51
N GLY A 93 -0.85 -5.51 16.30
CA GLY A 93 -0.46 -6.86 16.71
C GLY A 93 -0.27 -7.79 15.51
N ASP A 94 -0.82 -8.99 15.58
CA ASP A 94 -0.67 -10.09 14.62
C ASP A 94 -1.91 -10.35 13.74
N HIS A 95 -2.95 -9.52 13.84
CA HIS A 95 -4.28 -9.81 13.28
C HIS A 95 -4.86 -8.69 12.42
N ILE A 96 -4.26 -7.51 12.38
CA ILE A 96 -4.64 -6.41 11.47
C ILE A 96 -3.41 -6.02 10.65
N LEU A 97 -3.56 -6.00 9.34
CA LEU A 97 -2.56 -5.49 8.40
C LEU A 97 -3.27 -4.62 7.36
N GLY A 98 -2.77 -3.41 7.13
CA GLY A 98 -3.23 -2.54 6.05
C GLY A 98 -2.08 -2.24 5.11
N ILE A 99 -2.31 -2.30 3.80
CA ILE A 99 -1.36 -1.91 2.74
C ILE A 99 -2.05 -0.90 1.82
N GLN A 100 -1.43 0.26 1.57
CA GLN A 100 -2.01 1.32 0.74
C GLN A 100 -1.92 0.99 -0.76
N GLY A 101 -0.79 0.45 -1.23
CA GLY A 101 -0.63 -0.02 -2.60
C GLY A 101 -1.38 -1.31 -2.93
N HIS A 102 -1.22 -1.75 -4.18
CA HIS A 102 -1.91 -2.90 -4.76
C HIS A 102 -0.98 -4.08 -5.10
N PRO A 103 -0.77 -5.03 -4.17
CA PRO A 103 -0.05 -6.30 -4.42
C PRO A 103 -0.67 -7.19 -5.50
N GLU A 104 -1.93 -6.93 -5.86
CA GLU A 104 -2.73 -7.69 -6.81
C GLU A 104 -2.71 -7.09 -8.23
N TYR A 105 -2.26 -5.84 -8.38
CA TYR A 105 -2.28 -5.16 -9.66
C TYR A 105 -1.18 -5.64 -10.61
N THR A 106 -1.50 -5.53 -11.90
CA THR A 106 -0.57 -5.67 -13.02
C THR A 106 -0.44 -4.31 -13.72
N LYS A 107 0.61 -4.14 -14.53
CA LYS A 107 0.75 -2.93 -15.36
C LYS A 107 -0.44 -2.73 -16.30
N ASP A 108 -1.01 -3.82 -16.80
CA ASP A 108 -2.20 -3.78 -17.66
C ASP A 108 -3.43 -3.24 -16.92
N ILE A 109 -3.68 -3.72 -15.69
CA ILE A 109 -4.75 -3.18 -14.85
C ILE A 109 -4.54 -1.68 -14.62
N LEU A 110 -3.31 -1.27 -14.27
CA LEU A 110 -3.00 0.13 -14.03
C LEU A 110 -3.19 1.00 -15.28
N ASN A 111 -2.76 0.54 -16.46
CA ASN A 111 -2.97 1.25 -17.72
C ASN A 111 -4.46 1.49 -18.01
N ASN A 112 -5.29 0.46 -17.82
CA ASN A 112 -6.75 0.57 -17.99
C ASN A 112 -7.37 1.57 -17.00
N LEU A 113 -6.88 1.61 -15.76
CA LEU A 113 -7.33 2.58 -14.75
C LEU A 113 -6.92 4.01 -15.12
N ILE A 114 -5.68 4.22 -15.58
CA ILE A 114 -5.20 5.51 -16.07
C ILE A 114 -6.10 6.02 -17.21
N ASP A 115 -6.43 5.16 -18.19
CA ASP A 115 -7.28 5.55 -19.31
C ASP A 115 -8.69 5.94 -18.87
N ARG A 116 -9.26 5.21 -17.90
CA ARG A 116 -10.57 5.56 -17.32
C ARG A 116 -10.53 6.88 -16.55
N LEU A 117 -9.49 7.12 -15.77
CA LEU A 117 -9.33 8.36 -15.01
C LEU A 117 -9.13 9.56 -15.94
N LEU A 118 -8.38 9.38 -17.03
CA LEU A 118 -8.20 10.40 -18.05
C LEU A 118 -9.51 10.69 -18.79
N THR A 119 -10.27 9.66 -19.16
CA THR A 119 -11.56 9.81 -19.85
C THR A 119 -12.60 10.53 -18.97
N ASN A 120 -12.49 10.38 -17.65
CA ASN A 120 -13.39 11.01 -16.68
C ASN A 120 -12.86 12.37 -16.17
N ASP A 121 -11.88 12.97 -16.85
CA ASP A 121 -11.26 14.26 -16.49
C ASP A 121 -10.72 14.31 -15.05
N SER A 122 -10.40 13.15 -14.46
CA SER A 122 -9.92 13.05 -13.08
C SER A 122 -8.41 13.27 -12.94
N ILE A 123 -7.67 13.12 -14.05
CA ILE A 123 -6.24 13.39 -14.17
C ILE A 123 -5.95 14.07 -15.52
N GLU A 124 -4.87 14.83 -15.59
CA GLU A 124 -4.45 15.50 -16.82
C GLU A 124 -3.75 14.54 -17.79
N LYS A 125 -3.87 14.80 -19.10
CA LYS A 125 -3.25 13.99 -20.16
C LYS A 125 -1.73 13.88 -20.00
N GLY A 126 -1.05 14.99 -19.69
CA GLY A 126 0.40 14.99 -19.49
C GLY A 126 0.84 14.11 -18.31
N PHE A 127 0.06 14.12 -17.22
CA PHE A 127 0.29 13.24 -16.07
C PHE A 127 0.08 11.77 -16.44
N ALA A 128 -0.99 11.44 -17.16
CA ALA A 128 -1.26 10.07 -17.61
C ALA A 128 -0.13 9.52 -18.50
N GLU A 129 0.36 10.31 -19.45
CA GLU A 129 1.46 9.93 -20.35
C GLU A 129 2.78 9.72 -19.59
N ASP A 130 3.10 10.61 -18.65
CA ASP A 130 4.30 10.49 -17.79
C ASP A 130 4.27 9.21 -16.94
N VAL A 131 3.13 8.92 -16.28
CA VAL A 131 2.98 7.70 -15.48
C VAL A 131 3.12 6.45 -16.34
N LYS A 132 2.47 6.41 -17.51
CA LYS A 132 2.58 5.28 -18.45
C LYS A 132 4.01 5.05 -18.93
N SER A 133 4.75 6.12 -19.22
CA SER A 133 6.15 6.05 -19.65
C SER A 133 7.04 5.47 -18.53
N LYS A 134 6.92 6.01 -17.31
CA LYS A 134 7.66 5.51 -16.14
C LYS A 134 7.36 4.05 -15.81
N LEU A 135 6.11 3.62 -16.01
CA LEU A 135 5.69 2.24 -15.78
C LEU A 135 6.42 1.23 -16.68
N GLN A 136 6.93 1.64 -17.84
CA GLN A 136 7.70 0.75 -18.73
C GLN A 136 9.12 0.45 -18.21
N LEU A 137 9.64 1.29 -17.31
CA LEU A 137 11.05 1.24 -16.89
C LEU A 137 11.33 0.27 -15.74
N ALA A 138 10.30 -0.15 -14.99
CA ALA A 138 10.46 -0.99 -13.81
C ALA A 138 9.24 -1.89 -13.56
N GLU A 139 9.45 -3.00 -12.87
CA GLU A 139 8.39 -3.95 -12.50
C GLU A 139 8.05 -3.85 -11.00
N PRO A 140 6.79 -4.07 -10.59
CA PRO A 140 6.46 -4.23 -9.18
C PRO A 140 6.98 -5.56 -8.63
N ASP A 141 7.36 -5.56 -7.35
CA ASP A 141 7.80 -6.74 -6.60
C ASP A 141 6.62 -7.63 -6.16
N ARG A 142 5.68 -7.86 -7.08
CA ARG A 142 4.36 -8.45 -6.82
C ARG A 142 4.42 -9.77 -6.07
N LYS A 143 5.36 -10.65 -6.44
CA LYS A 143 5.53 -11.96 -5.79
C LYS A 143 5.94 -11.82 -4.32
N CYS A 144 6.78 -10.84 -4.00
CA CYS A 144 7.22 -10.58 -2.62
C CYS A 144 6.04 -10.08 -1.78
N TRP A 145 5.30 -9.10 -2.28
CA TRP A 145 4.09 -8.58 -1.60
C TRP A 145 3.02 -9.66 -1.40
N GLN A 146 2.78 -10.51 -2.41
CA GLN A 146 1.84 -11.61 -2.30
C GLN A 146 2.29 -12.67 -1.28
N ARG A 147 3.60 -12.97 -1.21
CA ARG A 147 4.17 -13.85 -0.18
C ARG A 147 3.91 -13.26 1.21
N MET A 148 4.18 -11.98 1.40
CA MET A 148 3.94 -11.26 2.65
C MET A 148 2.46 -11.34 3.08
N CYS A 149 1.53 -11.03 2.17
CA CYS A 149 0.08 -11.09 2.44
C CYS A 149 -0.36 -12.51 2.85
N LYS A 150 0.14 -13.54 2.14
CA LYS A 150 -0.18 -14.95 2.46
C LYS A 150 0.39 -15.37 3.80
N MET A 151 1.61 -14.95 4.14
CA MET A 151 2.23 -15.24 5.43
C MET A 151 1.46 -14.63 6.58
N PHE A 152 1.02 -13.37 6.44
CA PHE A 152 0.14 -12.73 7.41
C PHE A 152 -1.14 -13.55 7.61
N LEU A 153 -1.87 -13.84 6.52
CA LEU A 153 -3.16 -14.52 6.58
C LEU A 153 -3.09 -15.98 7.09
N ASN A 154 -2.00 -16.68 6.80
CA ASN A 154 -1.79 -18.08 7.19
C ASN A 154 -1.04 -18.26 8.52
N GLY A 155 -0.43 -17.20 9.05
CA GLY A 155 0.26 -17.26 10.34
C GLY A 155 -0.72 -17.65 11.45
N ARG A 156 -0.22 -18.39 12.45
CA ARG A 156 -1.01 -18.75 13.64
C ARG A 156 -1.28 -17.54 14.52
#